data_AF-A0A1H2EDD6-F1
#
_entry.id   AF-A0A1H2EDD6-F1
#
_cell.length_a   1.000
_cell.length_b   1.000
_cell.length_c   1.000
_cell.angle_alpha   90.00
_cell.angle_beta   90.00
_cell.angle_gamma   90.00
#
_symmetry.space_group_name_H-M   'P 1'
#
loop_
_entity.id
_entity.type
_entity.pdbx_description
1 polymer ?
#
loop_
_entity_poly.entity_id
_entity_poly.type
_entity_poly.pdbx_seq_one_letter_code
_entity_poly.pdbx_strand_id
1 'polypeptide(L)'
;MSGLDDMAQARQKRARARSMPPPRHTAPAVSAAPATAPEPAPEQPDTAANAPAAVQASSPTKKKQPATPASAPSTASAATAASTTGRTVGPSTIYFDEPTDDWLEEVSIAGRRTKPRIDSRSAIARYAVRKLMNEMTPEQVIEAIRAESAATAHAKPGRPRH
;
A
#
# COMPACT_ATOMS: atom_id res chain seq x y z
N MET A 1 9.72 -22.98 -51.51
CA MET A 1 10.14 -22.52 -50.17
C MET A 1 9.75 -23.61 -49.17
N SER A 2 10.69 -24.08 -48.34
CA SER A 2 10.49 -25.25 -47.47
C SER A 2 9.91 -24.83 -46.12
N GLY A 3 8.89 -25.54 -45.63
CA GLY A 3 8.23 -25.23 -44.33
C GLY A 3 9.13 -25.41 -43.10
N LEU A 4 10.29 -26.06 -43.25
CA LEU A 4 11.29 -26.16 -42.19
C LEU A 4 12.00 -24.82 -41.92
N ASP A 5 12.18 -24.01 -42.97
CA ASP A 5 12.78 -22.68 -42.88
C ASP A 5 11.86 -21.70 -42.13
N ASP A 6 10.56 -21.74 -42.40
CA ASP A 6 9.57 -20.92 -41.69
C ASP A 6 9.53 -21.24 -40.19
N MET A 7 9.66 -22.53 -39.83
CA MET A 7 9.76 -22.92 -38.42
C MET A 7 11.06 -22.45 -37.76
N ALA A 8 12.17 -22.45 -38.48
CA ALA A 8 13.45 -21.93 -37.99
C ALA A 8 13.37 -20.40 -37.76
N GLN A 9 12.76 -19.67 -38.68
CA GLN A 9 12.54 -18.22 -38.53
C GLN A 9 11.59 -17.90 -37.38
N ALA A 10 10.51 -18.66 -37.19
CA ALA A 10 9.60 -18.49 -36.08
C ALA A 10 10.28 -18.73 -34.71
N ARG A 11 11.18 -19.73 -34.61
CA ARG A 11 11.97 -20.00 -33.40
C ARG A 11 12.92 -18.85 -33.09
N GLN A 12 13.63 -18.33 -34.09
CA GLN A 12 14.56 -17.21 -33.91
C GLN A 12 13.83 -15.92 -33.51
N LYS A 13 12.65 -15.65 -34.09
CA LYS A 13 11.84 -14.47 -33.74
C LYS A 13 11.35 -14.53 -32.29
N ARG A 14 10.92 -15.70 -31.81
CA ARG A 14 10.52 -15.91 -30.41
C ARG A 14 11.69 -15.82 -29.44
N ALA A 15 12.87 -16.30 -29.82
CA ALA A 15 14.08 -16.21 -29.00
C ALA A 15 14.54 -14.75 -28.80
N ARG A 16 14.52 -13.94 -29.86
CA ARG A 16 14.87 -12.51 -29.77
C ARG A 16 13.87 -11.71 -28.92
N ALA A 17 12.57 -12.02 -29.03
CA ALA A 17 11.53 -11.34 -28.25
C ALA A 17 11.58 -11.66 -26.74
N ARG A 18 12.25 -12.75 -26.34
CA ARG A 18 12.39 -13.19 -24.93
C ARG A 18 13.80 -12.98 -24.38
N SER A 19 14.68 -12.32 -25.11
CA SER A 19 16.00 -11.96 -24.58
C SER A 19 15.79 -10.93 -23.47
N MET A 20 16.06 -11.33 -22.23
CA MET A 20 15.97 -10.40 -21.11
C MET A 20 17.04 -9.31 -21.26
N PRO A 21 16.69 -8.04 -20.94
CA PRO A 21 17.67 -6.98 -20.94
C PRO A 21 18.79 -7.29 -19.94
N PRO A 22 20.03 -6.89 -20.23
CA PRO A 22 21.16 -7.15 -19.35
C PRO A 22 20.92 -6.50 -17.97
N PRO A 23 21.32 -7.16 -16.87
CA PRO A 23 21.20 -6.61 -15.52
C PRO A 23 21.90 -5.25 -15.42
N ARG A 24 21.21 -4.25 -14.86
CA ARG A 24 21.68 -2.87 -14.78
C ARG A 24 22.69 -2.61 -13.65
N HIS A 25 22.98 -3.62 -12.84
CA HIS A 25 23.90 -3.54 -11.72
C HIS A 25 24.96 -4.62 -11.88
N THR A 26 26.22 -4.22 -11.75
CA THR A 26 27.34 -5.16 -11.68
C THR A 26 27.13 -6.06 -10.47
N ALA A 27 27.17 -7.37 -10.67
CA ALA A 27 27.19 -8.31 -9.56
C ALA A 27 28.35 -7.93 -8.62
N PRO A 28 28.15 -7.97 -7.29
CA PRO A 28 29.24 -7.76 -6.35
C PRO A 28 30.39 -8.71 -6.69
N ALA A 29 31.61 -8.18 -6.79
CA ALA A 29 32.79 -9.00 -6.99
C ALA A 29 32.93 -9.94 -5.79
N VAL A 30 32.57 -11.21 -5.98
CA VAL A 30 33.09 -12.27 -5.13
C VAL A 30 34.59 -12.30 -5.38
N SER A 31 35.37 -11.80 -4.42
CA SER A 31 36.80 -12.04 -4.37
C SER A 31 37.01 -13.55 -4.39
N ALA A 32 37.37 -14.08 -5.56
CA ALA A 32 37.88 -15.42 -5.68
C ALA A 32 39.24 -15.46 -4.98
N ALA A 33 39.26 -16.01 -3.77
CA ALA A 33 40.50 -16.53 -3.20
C ALA A 33 41.03 -17.64 -4.15
N PRO A 34 42.34 -17.73 -4.39
CA PRO A 34 42.89 -18.60 -5.42
C PRO A 34 42.68 -20.08 -5.05
N ALA A 35 42.18 -20.84 -6.02
CA ALA A 35 42.07 -22.28 -5.99
C ALA A 35 43.46 -22.92 -6.14
N THR A 36 43.92 -23.60 -5.11
CA THR A 36 44.95 -24.64 -5.19
C THR A 36 44.24 -25.99 -5.21
N ALA A 37 44.41 -26.77 -6.28
CA ALA A 37 43.99 -28.18 -6.38
C ALA A 37 45.20 -29.11 -6.05
N PRO A 38 45.06 -30.46 -5.87
CA PRO A 38 43.88 -31.34 -6.00
C PRO A 38 43.65 -32.42 -4.88
N GLU A 39 42.40 -32.92 -4.77
CA GLU A 39 41.90 -34.32 -4.54
C GLU A 39 42.27 -35.17 -3.26
N PRO A 40 41.46 -36.15 -2.71
CA PRO A 40 40.13 -36.73 -3.07
C PRO A 40 39.02 -36.69 -1.97
N ALA A 41 37.83 -37.18 -2.38
CA ALA A 41 36.49 -37.28 -1.75
C ALA A 41 36.35 -38.29 -0.56
N PRO A 42 35.13 -38.66 -0.05
CA PRO A 42 33.78 -38.03 -0.03
C PRO A 42 33.13 -37.96 1.40
N GLU A 43 32.01 -37.25 1.57
CA GLU A 43 30.77 -37.66 2.31
C GLU A 43 29.85 -36.46 2.65
N GLN A 44 28.56 -36.62 2.39
CA GLN A 44 27.41 -35.75 2.71
C GLN A 44 26.81 -36.13 4.09
N PRO A 45 25.71 -35.53 4.61
CA PRO A 45 25.20 -34.15 4.60
C PRO A 45 24.81 -33.69 6.05
N ASP A 46 24.02 -32.61 6.12
CA ASP A 46 23.22 -32.13 7.27
C ASP A 46 23.93 -31.30 8.34
N THR A 47 23.57 -30.02 8.43
CA THR A 47 22.73 -29.50 9.52
C THR A 47 22.57 -27.98 9.43
N ALA A 48 21.31 -27.58 9.52
CA ALA A 48 20.72 -26.33 9.99
C ALA A 48 21.63 -25.14 10.39
N ALA A 49 21.19 -23.98 9.90
CA ALA A 49 20.91 -22.77 10.68
C ALA A 49 21.93 -22.32 11.72
N ASN A 50 22.57 -21.16 11.46
CA ASN A 50 22.50 -20.03 12.39
C ASN A 50 23.03 -18.75 11.75
N ALA A 51 22.16 -17.77 11.59
CA ALA A 51 22.53 -16.38 11.40
C ALA A 51 22.50 -15.69 12.77
N PRO A 52 23.58 -15.03 13.22
CA PRO A 52 23.48 -14.05 14.28
C PRO A 52 23.29 -12.65 13.70
N ALA A 53 22.33 -11.96 14.30
CA ALA A 53 21.97 -10.57 14.09
C ALA A 53 23.10 -9.60 14.50
N ALA A 54 23.13 -8.42 13.88
CA ALA A 54 23.68 -7.23 14.51
C ALA A 54 22.99 -5.96 14.00
N VAL A 55 22.31 -5.32 14.92
CA VAL A 55 21.63 -4.03 14.86
C VAL A 55 22.70 -2.92 14.90
N GLN A 56 22.56 -1.85 14.12
CA GLN A 56 22.45 -0.48 14.67
C GLN A 56 22.52 0.63 13.61
N ALA A 57 21.75 1.65 13.94
CA ALA A 57 21.46 2.88 13.22
C ALA A 57 22.65 3.82 13.10
N SER A 58 22.65 4.66 12.06
CA SER A 58 22.78 6.13 12.20
C SER A 58 22.56 6.82 10.85
N SER A 59 21.71 7.85 10.86
CA SER A 59 21.63 8.86 9.81
C SER A 59 22.79 9.86 9.95
N PRO A 60 23.17 10.57 8.87
CA PRO A 60 22.80 11.99 8.84
C PRO A 60 22.43 12.55 7.45
N THR A 61 21.96 13.79 7.54
CA THR A 61 21.23 14.65 6.61
C THR A 61 22.10 15.33 5.52
N LYS A 62 21.50 15.64 4.35
CA LYS A 62 21.42 17.01 3.79
C LYS A 62 20.66 17.12 2.45
N LYS A 63 19.50 17.80 2.54
CA LYS A 63 18.95 18.87 1.67
C LYS A 63 19.24 18.86 0.15
N LYS A 64 18.17 18.76 -0.66
CA LYS A 64 17.82 19.80 -1.66
C LYS A 64 16.30 19.83 -1.96
N GLN A 65 15.84 21.04 -2.21
CA GLN A 65 14.49 21.60 -2.12
C GLN A 65 13.46 21.13 -3.19
N PRO A 66 12.17 21.48 -2.99
CA PRO A 66 11.00 20.97 -3.70
C PRO A 66 10.70 21.76 -4.98
N ALA A 67 9.98 21.13 -5.90
CA ALA A 67 9.39 21.80 -7.05
C ALA A 67 7.89 21.47 -7.15
N THR A 68 7.07 22.45 -6.81
CA THR A 68 5.74 22.74 -7.39
C THR A 68 5.58 24.28 -7.37
N PRO A 69 4.73 24.92 -8.19
CA PRO A 69 3.66 24.37 -9.04
C PRO A 69 3.68 24.87 -10.51
N ALA A 70 3.04 24.15 -11.43
CA ALA A 70 2.64 24.70 -12.73
C ALA A 70 1.11 24.74 -12.80
N SER A 71 0.56 25.94 -12.62
CA SER A 71 -0.83 26.28 -12.91
C SER A 71 -1.06 26.27 -14.42
N ALA A 72 -2.11 25.60 -14.88
CA ALA A 72 -2.71 25.86 -16.18
C ALA A 72 -4.24 25.97 -16.01
N PRO A 73 -4.88 27.06 -16.47
CA PRO A 73 -6.32 27.20 -16.43
C PRO A 73 -6.92 26.52 -17.66
N SER A 74 -7.74 25.49 -17.48
CA SER A 74 -8.61 24.99 -18.55
C SER A 74 -9.98 25.61 -18.39
N THR A 75 -10.33 26.43 -19.37
CA THR A 75 -11.59 27.15 -19.51
C THR A 75 -12.79 26.22 -19.70
N ALA A 76 -13.85 26.54 -18.95
CA ALA A 76 -15.27 26.42 -19.24
C ALA A 76 -15.81 25.17 -20.00
N SER A 77 -16.68 24.43 -19.32
CA SER A 77 -17.94 24.00 -19.93
C SER A 77 -19.03 23.98 -18.85
N ALA A 78 -19.94 24.94 -18.93
CA ALA A 78 -21.12 25.04 -18.10
C ALA A 78 -22.18 24.02 -18.55
N ALA A 79 -22.70 23.23 -17.63
CA ALA A 79 -24.03 22.66 -17.70
C ALA A 79 -24.59 22.51 -16.28
N THR A 80 -25.74 23.15 -16.09
CA THR A 80 -26.46 23.46 -14.86
C THR A 80 -26.74 22.26 -13.95
N ALA A 81 -26.20 22.29 -12.73
CA ALA A 81 -26.80 21.66 -11.56
C ALA A 81 -26.59 22.61 -10.36
N ALA A 82 -27.67 22.90 -9.65
CA ALA A 82 -27.73 23.86 -8.54
C ALA A 82 -26.54 23.70 -7.59
N SER A 83 -25.58 24.63 -7.70
CA SER A 83 -24.34 24.61 -6.95
C SER A 83 -24.58 25.34 -5.64
N THR A 84 -24.83 24.60 -4.55
CA THR A 84 -24.57 25.11 -3.21
C THR A 84 -23.13 25.62 -3.22
N THR A 85 -22.96 26.94 -3.09
CA THR A 85 -21.70 27.68 -3.17
C THR A 85 -20.55 26.85 -2.62
N GLY A 86 -19.73 26.34 -3.55
CA GLY A 86 -18.77 25.28 -3.31
C GLY A 86 -17.64 25.74 -2.42
N ARG A 87 -17.81 25.53 -1.11
CA ARG A 87 -16.66 25.53 -0.20
C ARG A 87 -15.73 24.42 -0.65
N THR A 88 -14.51 24.76 -1.01
CA THR A 88 -13.46 23.78 -1.27
C THR A 88 -13.24 22.98 0.01
N VAL A 89 -13.58 21.69 -0.02
CA VAL A 89 -13.35 20.79 1.12
C VAL A 89 -11.90 20.33 1.05
N GLY A 90 -11.11 20.74 2.03
CA GLY A 90 -9.73 20.30 2.20
C GLY A 90 -9.63 18.88 2.80
N PRO A 91 -8.43 18.29 2.84
CA PRO A 91 -8.22 17.02 3.53
C PRO A 91 -8.48 17.18 5.04
N SER A 92 -9.08 16.16 5.64
CA SER A 92 -9.30 16.06 7.09
C SER A 92 -8.64 14.80 7.62
N THR A 93 -8.02 14.89 8.80
CA THR A 93 -7.46 13.75 9.53
C THR A 93 -8.46 13.30 10.58
N ILE A 94 -8.77 12.01 10.60
CA ILE A 94 -9.64 11.36 11.59
C ILE A 94 -8.93 10.13 12.16
N TYR A 95 -9.22 9.79 13.41
CA TYR A 95 -8.65 8.64 14.10
C TYR A 95 -9.71 7.55 14.26
N PHE A 96 -9.31 6.31 14.08
CA PHE A 96 -10.12 5.12 14.33
C PHE A 96 -9.45 4.32 15.45
N ASP A 97 -10.25 3.57 16.19
CA ASP A 97 -9.74 2.54 17.06
C ASP A 97 -9.26 1.33 16.24
N GLU A 98 -8.46 0.48 16.86
CA GLU A 98 -7.88 -0.72 16.24
C GLU A 98 -8.93 -1.62 15.54
N PRO A 99 -10.08 -1.99 16.17
CA PRO A 99 -11.03 -2.88 15.50
C PRO A 99 -11.72 -2.22 14.30
N THR A 100 -11.96 -0.91 14.32
CA THR A 100 -12.47 -0.20 13.14
C THR A 100 -11.40 -0.12 12.06
N ASP A 101 -10.13 0.04 12.44
CA ASP A 101 -9.04 0.12 11.45
C ASP A 101 -8.87 -1.19 10.67
N ASP A 102 -8.90 -2.31 11.38
CA ASP A 102 -8.84 -3.68 10.84
C ASP A 102 -10.03 -3.96 9.91
N TRP A 103 -11.24 -3.58 10.34
CA TRP A 103 -12.44 -3.77 9.52
C TRP A 103 -12.38 -2.97 8.21
N LEU A 104 -11.89 -1.73 8.26
CA LEU A 104 -11.68 -0.91 7.06
C LEU A 104 -10.63 -1.52 6.11
N GLU A 105 -9.61 -2.21 6.65
CA GLU A 105 -8.65 -2.97 5.84
C GLU A 105 -9.33 -4.16 5.16
N GLU A 106 -10.12 -4.94 5.90
CA GLU A 106 -10.86 -6.09 5.37
C GLU A 106 -11.80 -5.67 4.21
N VAL A 107 -12.56 -4.59 4.42
CA VAL A 107 -13.44 -4.02 3.38
C VAL A 107 -12.63 -3.61 2.15
N SER A 108 -11.44 -3.00 2.35
CA SER A 108 -10.57 -2.60 1.25
C SER A 108 -10.02 -3.82 0.50
N ILE A 109 -9.67 -4.91 1.19
CA ILE A 109 -9.22 -6.17 0.57
C ILE A 109 -10.36 -6.78 -0.26
N ALA A 110 -11.57 -6.86 0.30
CA ALA A 110 -12.74 -7.39 -0.40
C ALA A 110 -13.09 -6.55 -1.64
N GLY A 111 -13.05 -5.22 -1.51
CA GLY A 111 -13.36 -4.26 -2.57
C GLY A 111 -12.32 -4.17 -3.69
N ARG A 112 -11.11 -4.74 -3.54
CA ARG A 112 -10.11 -4.77 -4.62
C ARG A 112 -10.54 -5.65 -5.80
N ARG A 113 -11.33 -6.68 -5.55
CA ARG A 113 -11.74 -7.67 -6.57
C ARG A 113 -12.99 -7.24 -7.33
N THR A 114 -13.71 -6.23 -6.86
CA THR A 114 -14.95 -5.75 -7.47
C THR A 114 -14.70 -4.61 -8.47
N LYS A 115 -15.67 -4.38 -9.36
CA LYS A 115 -15.72 -3.21 -10.25
C LYS A 115 -16.96 -2.39 -9.89
N PRO A 116 -16.84 -1.08 -9.60
CA PRO A 116 -15.61 -0.28 -9.48
C PRO A 116 -14.73 -0.74 -8.30
N ARG A 117 -13.41 -0.46 -8.39
CA ARG A 117 -12.45 -0.86 -7.34
C ARG A 117 -12.64 0.05 -6.12
N ILE A 118 -12.84 -0.56 -4.95
CA ILE A 118 -13.05 0.16 -3.69
C ILE A 118 -11.94 -0.26 -2.72
N ASP A 119 -10.80 0.41 -2.79
CA ASP A 119 -9.62 0.14 -1.98
C ASP A 119 -9.17 1.36 -1.15
N SER A 120 -10.01 2.39 -1.09
CA SER A 120 -9.70 3.65 -0.40
C SER A 120 -10.50 3.80 0.89
N ARG A 121 -9.78 3.91 2.02
CA ARG A 121 -10.36 4.19 3.35
C ARG A 121 -11.21 5.48 3.34
N SER A 122 -10.79 6.51 2.60
CA SER A 122 -11.54 7.77 2.50
C SER A 122 -12.84 7.63 1.67
N ALA A 123 -12.90 6.69 0.73
CA ALA A 123 -14.15 6.38 0.02
C ALA A 123 -15.14 5.68 0.95
N ILE A 124 -14.66 4.72 1.75
CA ILE A 124 -15.46 3.99 2.73
C ILE A 124 -15.98 4.95 3.82
N ALA A 125 -15.12 5.79 4.39
CA ALA A 125 -15.52 6.78 5.39
C ALA A 125 -16.60 7.76 4.85
N ARG A 126 -16.43 8.27 3.62
CA ARG A 126 -17.45 9.12 2.98
C ARG A 126 -18.76 8.39 2.73
N TYR A 127 -18.73 7.09 2.46
CA TYR A 127 -19.95 6.29 2.31
C TYR A 127 -20.65 6.11 3.66
N ALA A 128 -19.90 5.75 4.71
CA ALA A 128 -20.44 5.60 6.06
C ALA A 128 -21.10 6.88 6.56
N VAL A 129 -20.44 8.04 6.42
CA VAL A 129 -21.01 9.33 6.82
C VAL A 129 -22.26 9.67 6.01
N ARG A 130 -22.27 9.45 4.69
CA ARG A 130 -23.46 9.68 3.86
C ARG A 130 -24.62 8.78 4.27
N LYS A 131 -24.35 7.52 4.61
CA LYS A 131 -25.36 6.59 5.11
C LYS A 131 -25.92 7.08 6.46
N LEU A 132 -25.05 7.49 7.38
CA LEU A 132 -25.46 8.05 8.67
C LEU A 132 -26.34 9.30 8.51
N MET A 133 -25.97 10.21 7.60
CA MET A 133 -26.76 11.41 7.30
C MET A 133 -28.16 11.10 6.75
N ASN A 134 -28.34 9.96 6.09
CA ASN A 134 -29.65 9.55 5.56
C ASN A 134 -30.50 8.85 6.62
N GLU A 135 -29.89 8.28 7.66
CA GLU A 135 -30.57 7.49 8.69
C GLU A 135 -30.89 8.29 9.95
N MET A 136 -30.07 9.28 10.31
CA MET A 136 -30.19 10.02 11.56
C MET A 136 -30.04 11.53 11.35
N THR A 137 -30.81 12.29 12.12
CA THR A 137 -30.59 13.73 12.27
C THR A 137 -29.31 13.98 13.08
N PRO A 138 -28.64 15.14 12.92
CA PRO A 138 -27.43 15.46 13.69
C PRO A 138 -27.64 15.38 15.22
N GLU A 139 -28.83 15.75 15.71
CA GLU A 139 -29.17 15.68 17.14
C GLU A 139 -29.20 14.23 17.63
N GLN A 140 -29.85 13.35 16.87
CA GLN A 140 -29.89 11.92 17.17
C GLN A 140 -28.49 11.28 17.17
N VAL A 141 -27.60 11.73 16.27
CA VAL A 141 -26.19 11.26 16.26
C VAL A 141 -25.48 11.66 17.56
N ILE A 142 -25.67 12.90 18.03
CA ILE A 142 -25.06 13.37 19.28
C ILE A 142 -25.61 12.59 20.48
N GLU A 143 -26.91 12.33 20.52
CA GLU A 143 -27.55 11.53 21.56
C GLU A 143 -27.04 10.09 21.58
N ALA A 144 -26.92 9.45 20.41
CA ALA A 144 -26.38 8.10 20.29
C ALA A 144 -24.93 8.01 20.78
N ILE A 145 -24.06 8.94 20.35
CA ILE A 145 -22.66 9.00 20.80
C ILE A 145 -22.59 9.18 22.33
N ARG A 146 -23.45 10.03 22.90
CA ARG A 146 -23.51 10.23 24.36
C ARG A 146 -23.95 8.95 25.08
N ALA A 147 -24.95 8.25 24.57
CA ALA A 147 -25.45 7.01 25.15
C ALA A 147 -24.38 5.91 25.13
N GLU A 148 -23.65 5.75 24.02
CA GLU A 148 -22.54 4.80 23.90
C GLU A 148 -21.38 5.15 24.84
N SER A 149 -21.00 6.43 24.89
CA SER A 149 -19.95 6.90 25.80
C SER A 149 -20.28 6.63 27.28
N ALA A 150 -21.54 6.80 27.67
CA ALA A 150 -21.99 6.49 29.02
C ALA A 150 -21.93 4.99 29.32
N ALA A 151 -22.32 4.13 28.37
CA ALA A 151 -22.22 2.68 28.52
C ALA A 151 -20.76 2.22 28.71
N THR A 152 -19.81 2.78 27.96
CA THR A 152 -18.38 2.45 28.12
C THR A 152 -17.79 3.01 29.42
N ALA A 153 -18.22 4.20 29.85
CA ALA A 153 -17.74 4.83 31.09
C ALA A 153 -18.12 4.03 32.35
N HIS A 154 -19.30 3.41 32.36
CA HIS A 154 -19.76 2.59 33.49
C HIS A 154 -19.10 1.21 33.56
N ALA A 155 -18.39 0.77 32.52
CA ALA A 155 -17.66 -0.50 32.50
C ALA A 155 -16.25 -0.44 33.12
N LYS A 156 -15.73 0.75 33.44
CA LYS A 156 -14.42 0.90 34.11
C LYS A 156 -14.62 1.02 35.62
N PRO A 157 -14.30 -0.01 36.42
CA PRO A 157 -14.24 0.14 37.88
C PRO A 157 -13.23 1.24 38.20
N GLY A 158 -13.69 2.30 38.86
CA GLY A 158 -12.86 3.45 39.20
C GLY A 158 -11.65 3.02 40.02
N ARG A 159 -10.45 3.47 39.62
CA ARG A 159 -9.24 3.33 40.42
C ARG A 159 -9.48 3.98 41.79
N PRO A 160 -9.32 3.26 42.91
CA PRO A 160 -9.49 3.85 44.22
C PRO A 160 -8.52 5.02 44.39
N ARG A 161 -9.07 6.16 44.82
CA ARG A 161 -8.29 7.34 45.18
C ARG A 161 -7.86 7.11 46.64
N HIS A 162 -6.65 6.57 46.81
CA HIS A 162 -5.97 6.50 48.10
C HIS A 162 -5.11 7.74 48.28
#